data_AF-A0A2N5Q005-F1
#
_entry.id   AF-A0A2N5Q005-F1
#
_cell.length_a   1.000
_cell.length_b   1.000
_cell.length_c   1.000
_cell.angle_alpha   90.00
_cell.angle_beta   90.00
_cell.angle_gamma   90.00
#
_symmetry.space_group_name_H-M   'P 1'
#
loop_
_entity.id
_entity.type
_entity.pdbx_description
1 polymer ?
#
loop_
_entity_poly.entity_id
_entity_poly.type
_entity_poly.pdbx_seq_one_letter_code
_entity_poly.pdbx_strand_id
1 'polypeptide(L)'
;MTQGEFNLVFEKQVVRCAETLQRKTKEYTGDNPDRLSAFKVAAAMQGCSQERALAGMMAKHIVSLYDMCYADNQIFDMAVWDEKITDTLNYLFLLKGIVEEGQKHG
;
A
#
# COMPACT_ATOMS: atom_id res chain seq x y z
N MET A 1 -14.10 6.69 -21.03
CA MET A 1 -12.82 7.25 -20.54
C MET A 1 -11.90 7.49 -21.71
N THR A 2 -11.58 8.74 -22.02
CA THR A 2 -10.55 9.16 -22.97
C THR A 2 -9.17 9.10 -22.31
N GLN A 3 -8.09 9.31 -23.08
CA GLN A 3 -6.74 9.39 -22.52
C GLN A 3 -6.60 10.51 -21.48
N GLY A 4 -7.21 11.67 -21.73
CA GLY A 4 -7.18 12.80 -20.79
C GLY A 4 -7.93 12.51 -19.49
N GLU A 5 -9.08 11.85 -19.59
CA GLU A 5 -9.85 11.43 -18.42
C GLU A 5 -9.09 10.39 -17.58
N PHE A 6 -8.41 9.43 -18.21
CA PHE A 6 -7.57 8.46 -17.49
C PHE A 6 -6.37 9.12 -16.82
N ASN A 7 -5.69 10.05 -17.50
CA ASN A 7 -4.57 10.78 -16.91
C ASN A 7 -5.00 11.53 -15.64
N LEU A 8 -6.20 12.13 -15.64
CA LEU A 8 -6.75 12.77 -14.46
C LEU A 8 -6.99 11.77 -13.31
N VAL A 9 -7.49 10.57 -13.61
CA VAL A 9 -7.64 9.49 -12.62
C VAL A 9 -6.28 9.10 -12.04
N PHE A 10 -5.29 8.90 -12.90
CA PHE A 10 -3.92 8.57 -12.49
C PHE A 10 -3.31 9.64 -11.58
N GLU A 11 -3.36 10.91 -11.99
CA GLU A 11 -2.81 12.03 -11.21
C GLU A 11 -3.45 12.14 -9.82
N LYS A 12 -4.79 12.06 -9.77
CA LYS A 12 -5.54 12.05 -8.50
C LYS A 12 -5.11 10.88 -7.61
N GLN A 13 -4.90 9.71 -8.19
CA GLN A 13 -4.49 8.53 -7.45
C GLN A 13 -3.06 8.66 -6.91
N VAL A 14 -2.13 9.21 -7.69
CA VAL A 14 -0.76 9.48 -7.24
C VAL A 14 -0.75 10.46 -6.06
N VAL A 15 -1.53 11.55 -6.13
CA VAL A 15 -1.65 12.51 -5.03
C VAL A 15 -2.17 11.83 -3.77
N ARG A 16 -3.25 11.04 -3.88
CA ARG A 16 -3.83 10.33 -2.74
C ARG A 16 -2.87 9.32 -2.10
N CYS A 17 -2.08 8.62 -2.91
CA CYS A 17 -1.02 7.74 -2.44
C CYS A 17 0.03 8.52 -1.64
N ALA A 18 0.51 9.65 -2.17
CA ALA A 18 1.48 10.50 -1.49
C ALA A 18 0.98 11.03 -0.15
N GLU A 19 -0.24 11.60 -0.10
CA GLU A 19 -0.87 12.10 1.13
C GLU A 19 -1.03 10.99 2.17
N THR A 20 -1.50 9.81 1.74
CA THR A 20 -1.72 8.68 2.64
C THR A 20 -0.40 8.14 3.18
N LEU A 21 0.65 8.02 2.35
CA LEU A 21 1.98 7.61 2.81
C LEU A 21 2.55 8.60 3.82
N GLN A 22 2.41 9.91 3.58
CA GLN A 22 2.88 10.94 4.52
C GLN A 22 2.14 10.87 5.86
N ARG A 23 0.81 10.75 5.83
CA ARG A 23 -0.02 10.62 7.05
C ARG A 23 0.31 9.34 7.82
N LYS A 24 0.31 8.18 7.15
CA LYS A 24 0.57 6.87 7.78
C LYS A 24 2.02 6.72 8.27
N THR A 25 2.99 7.37 7.62
CA THR A 25 4.37 7.40 8.13
C THR A 25 4.38 7.98 9.54
N LYS A 26 3.71 9.11 9.77
CA LYS A 26 3.62 9.71 11.10
C LYS A 26 2.96 8.79 12.15
N GLU A 27 2.00 7.97 11.73
CA GLU A 27 1.30 7.01 12.60
C GLU A 27 2.17 5.78 12.95
N TYR A 28 2.91 5.23 11.98
CA TYR A 28 3.66 3.99 12.17
C TYR A 28 5.08 4.19 12.68
N THR A 29 5.72 5.30 12.31
CA THR A 29 7.13 5.53 12.62
C THR A 29 7.29 6.60 13.70
N GLY A 30 6.25 7.38 13.99
CA GLY A 30 6.38 8.55 14.87
C GLY A 30 7.46 9.49 14.32
N ASP A 31 8.46 9.79 15.15
CA ASP A 31 9.65 10.56 14.76
C ASP A 31 10.79 9.71 14.18
N ASN A 32 10.60 8.40 14.02
CA ASN A 32 11.62 7.52 13.46
C ASN A 32 11.83 7.84 11.95
N PRO A 33 13.06 8.19 11.52
CA PRO A 33 13.35 8.50 10.13
C PRO A 33 13.26 7.27 9.20
N ASP A 34 13.33 6.06 9.75
CA ASP A 34 13.20 4.81 8.99
C ASP A 34 11.72 4.44 8.77
N ARG A 35 11.24 4.72 7.56
CA ARG A 35 9.88 4.39 7.11
C ARG A 35 9.57 2.90 7.09
N LEU A 36 10.58 2.03 7.10
CA LEU A 36 10.43 0.57 7.05
C LEU A 36 10.55 -0.08 8.43
N SER A 37 10.83 0.70 9.49
CA SER A 37 11.02 0.21 10.86
C SER A 37 9.89 -0.69 11.37
N ALA A 38 8.63 -0.35 11.08
CA ALA A 38 7.48 -1.19 11.43
C ALA A 38 7.53 -2.57 10.78
N PHE A 39 7.99 -2.68 9.52
CA PHE A 39 8.13 -3.95 8.82
C PHE A 39 9.33 -4.76 9.32
N LYS A 40 10.42 -4.09 9.71
CA LYS A 40 11.57 -4.74 10.37
C LYS A 40 11.15 -5.40 11.69
N VAL A 41 10.39 -4.68 12.51
CA VAL A 41 9.83 -5.21 13.76
C VAL A 41 8.87 -6.37 13.48
N ALA A 42 7.93 -6.19 12.55
CA ALA A 42 6.96 -7.23 12.22
C ALA A 42 7.62 -8.51 11.68
N ALA A 43 8.64 -8.37 10.82
CA ALA A 43 9.43 -9.48 10.29
C ALA A 43 10.16 -10.25 11.41
N ALA A 44 10.80 -9.52 12.33
CA ALA A 44 11.48 -10.12 13.49
C ALA A 44 10.49 -10.86 14.40
N MET A 45 9.33 -10.26 14.69
CA MET A 45 8.28 -10.88 15.50
C MET A 45 7.71 -12.15 14.87
N GLN A 46 7.61 -12.20 13.53
CA GLN A 46 7.04 -13.32 12.79
C GLN A 46 8.09 -14.36 12.36
N GLY A 47 9.38 -14.10 12.59
CA GLY A 47 10.46 -14.97 12.13
C GLY A 47 10.51 -15.11 10.60
N CYS A 48 10.19 -14.04 9.88
CA CYS A 48 10.14 -14.04 8.42
C CYS A 48 10.91 -12.84 7.83
N SER A 49 10.96 -12.72 6.51
CA SER A 49 11.59 -11.56 5.84
C SER A 49 10.66 -10.34 5.83
N GLN A 50 11.21 -9.14 5.65
CA GLN A 50 10.42 -7.90 5.56
C GLN A 50 9.39 -7.96 4.41
N GLU A 51 9.75 -8.55 3.27
CA GLU A 51 8.86 -8.74 2.12
C GLU A 51 7.69 -9.65 2.48
N ARG A 52 7.93 -10.73 3.23
CA ARG A 52 6.88 -11.65 3.68
C ARG A 52 5.94 -10.98 4.69
N ALA A 53 6.50 -10.25 5.64
CA ALA A 53 5.72 -9.50 6.63
C ALA A 53 4.82 -8.46 5.93
N LEU A 54 5.37 -7.69 4.97
CA LEU A 54 4.61 -6.73 4.19
C LEU A 54 3.54 -7.40 3.31
N ALA A 55 3.90 -8.49 2.62
CA ALA A 55 2.97 -9.21 1.74
C ALA A 55 1.72 -9.69 2.49
N GLY A 56 1.88 -10.16 3.74
CA GLY A 56 0.74 -10.51 4.59
C GLY A 56 -0.19 -9.33 4.88
N MET A 57 0.36 -8.13 5.13
CA MET A 57 -0.46 -6.93 5.36
C MET A 57 -1.14 -6.45 4.07
N MET A 58 -0.46 -6.55 2.92
CA MET A 58 -1.00 -6.19 1.62
C MET A 58 -2.12 -7.15 1.19
N ALA A 59 -2.00 -8.44 1.51
CA ALA A 59 -2.92 -9.49 1.07
C ALA A 59 -4.39 -9.17 1.39
N LYS A 60 -4.69 -8.62 2.58
CA LYS A 60 -6.07 -8.28 2.96
C LYS A 60 -6.69 -7.22 2.03
N HIS A 61 -5.90 -6.29 1.51
CA HIS A 61 -6.38 -5.25 0.59
C HIS A 61 -6.61 -5.81 -0.81
N ILE A 62 -5.70 -6.69 -1.28
CA ILE A 62 -5.86 -7.39 -2.55
C ILE A 62 -7.10 -8.29 -2.51
N VAL A 63 -7.25 -9.12 -1.48
CA VAL A 63 -8.44 -9.98 -1.32
C VAL A 63 -9.72 -9.16 -1.32
N SER A 64 -9.76 -8.04 -0.57
CA SER A 64 -10.91 -7.14 -0.58
C SER A 64 -11.21 -6.57 -1.97
N LEU A 65 -10.21 -6.24 -2.78
CA LEU A 65 -10.42 -5.78 -4.17
C LEU A 65 -10.99 -6.90 -5.04
N TYR A 66 -10.52 -8.15 -4.87
CA TYR A 66 -11.11 -9.30 -5.56
C TYR A 66 -12.59 -9.43 -5.17
N ASP A 67 -12.90 -9.50 -3.88
CA ASP A 67 -14.27 -9.61 -3.39
C ASP A 67 -15.18 -8.50 -3.95
N MET A 68 -14.68 -7.27 -4.01
CA MET A 68 -15.42 -6.13 -4.59
C MET A 68 -15.67 -6.28 -6.09
N CYS A 69 -14.69 -6.75 -6.85
CA CYS A 69 -14.82 -6.97 -8.29
C CYS A 69 -15.77 -8.13 -8.63
N TYR A 70 -15.88 -9.14 -7.76
CA TYR A 70 -16.72 -10.33 -7.97
C TYR A 70 -18.10 -10.24 -7.30
N ALA A 71 -18.44 -9.10 -6.68
CA ALA A 71 -19.75 -8.93 -6.05
C ALA A 71 -20.84 -8.61 -7.08
N ASP A 72 -21.63 -9.61 -7.46
CA ASP A 72 -22.64 -9.48 -8.53
C ASP A 72 -23.75 -8.45 -8.25
N ASN A 73 -24.09 -8.21 -6.99
CA ASN A 73 -25.24 -7.36 -6.61
C ASN A 73 -24.88 -6.31 -5.55
N GLN A 74 -23.61 -5.91 -5.46
CA GLN A 74 -23.16 -4.90 -4.51
C GLN A 74 -22.52 -3.72 -5.23
N ILE A 75 -23.01 -2.52 -4.91
CA ILE A 75 -22.38 -1.27 -5.32
C ILE A 75 -21.59 -0.76 -4.12
N PHE A 76 -20.28 -0.64 -4.29
CA PHE A 76 -19.40 -0.03 -3.30
C PHE A 76 -19.26 1.46 -3.56
N ASP A 77 -19.24 2.23 -2.49
CA ASP A 77 -18.92 3.66 -2.55
C ASP A 77 -17.51 3.86 -3.11
N MET A 78 -17.32 4.94 -3.88
CA MET A 78 -16.02 5.36 -4.39
C MET A 78 -14.99 5.55 -3.27
N ALA A 79 -15.43 5.96 -2.07
CA ALA A 79 -14.55 6.04 -0.91
C ALA A 79 -13.90 4.68 -0.56
N VAL A 80 -14.63 3.57 -0.72
CA VAL A 80 -14.13 2.21 -0.47
C VAL A 80 -13.13 1.80 -1.54
N TRP A 81 -13.46 2.05 -2.82
CA TRP A 81 -12.54 1.82 -3.94
C TRP A 81 -11.24 2.59 -3.74
N ASP A 82 -11.35 3.88 -3.44
CA ASP A 82 -10.21 4.74 -3.22
C ASP A 82 -9.33 4.23 -2.08
N GLU A 83 -9.91 3.85 -0.94
CA GLU A 83 -9.15 3.30 0.20
C GLU A 83 -8.38 2.03 -0.22
N LYS A 84 -9.06 1.04 -0.80
CA LYS A 84 -8.43 -0.27 -1.11
C LYS A 84 -7.39 -0.16 -2.22
N ILE A 85 -7.63 0.65 -3.25
CA ILE A 85 -6.67 0.90 -4.33
C ILE A 85 -5.47 1.68 -3.79
N THR A 86 -5.69 2.75 -3.02
CA THR A 86 -4.60 3.55 -2.43
C THR A 86 -3.73 2.71 -1.50
N ASP A 87 -4.33 1.93 -0.60
CA ASP A 87 -3.56 1.10 0.33
C ASP A 87 -2.75 0.03 -0.40
N THR A 88 -3.34 -0.64 -1.41
CA THR A 88 -2.62 -1.63 -2.22
C THR A 88 -1.41 -1.00 -2.94
N LEU A 89 -1.59 0.15 -3.60
CA LEU A 89 -0.50 0.86 -4.27
C LEU A 89 0.59 1.29 -3.29
N ASN A 90 0.21 1.81 -2.12
CA ASN A 90 1.16 2.22 -1.09
C ASN A 90 1.98 1.04 -0.55
N TYR A 91 1.36 -0.12 -0.34
CA TYR A 91 2.10 -1.33 0.01
C TYR A 91 3.08 -1.75 -1.09
N LEU A 92 2.71 -1.62 -2.37
CA LEU A 92 3.64 -1.90 -3.48
C LEU A 92 4.83 -0.93 -3.50
N PHE A 93 4.62 0.36 -3.24
CA PHE A 93 5.71 1.33 -3.12
C PHE A 93 6.64 1.01 -1.94
N LEU A 94 6.08 0.63 -0.79
CA LEU A 94 6.85 0.21 0.38
C LEU A 94 7.64 -1.08 0.11
N LEU A 95 7.02 -2.06 -0.57
CA LEU A 95 7.70 -3.29 -0.99
C LEU A 95 8.88 -3.00 -1.91
N LYS A 96 8.69 -2.08 -2.87
CA LYS A 96 9.78 -1.61 -3.73
C LYS A 96 10.92 -1.01 -2.90
N GLY A 97 10.61 -0.22 -1.87
CA GLY A 97 11.58 0.30 -0.92
C GLY A 97 12.37 -0.78 -0.17
N ILE A 98 11.69 -1.83 0.33
CA ILE A 98 12.34 -2.98 0.99
C ILE A 98 13.30 -3.70 0.03
N VAL A 99 12.85 -3.98 -1.19
CA VAL A 99 13.68 -4.68 -2.20
C VAL A 99 14.92 -3.86 -2.54
N GLU A 100 14.79 -2.54 -2.71
CA GLU A 100 15.94 -1.66 -2.96
C GLU A 100 16.87 -1.53 -1.76
N GLU A 101 16.34 -1.51 -0.53
CA GLU A 101 17.16 -1.53 0.70
C GLU A 101 17.96 -2.83 0.78
N GLY A 102 17.33 -3.97 0.52
CA GLY A 102 18.00 -5.29 0.52
C GLY A 102 19.12 -5.38 -0.51
N GLN A 103 18.93 -4.85 -1.73
CA GLN A 103 19.96 -4.85 -2.78
C GLN A 103 21.18 -3.96 -2.47
N LYS A 104 21.03 -2.94 -1.61
CA LYS A 104 22.14 -2.05 -1.22
C LYS A 104 23.00 -2.62 -0.09
N HIS A 105 22.47 -3.56 0.68
CA HIS A 105 23.11 -4.09 1.90
C HIS A 105 23.44 -5.59 1.82
N GLY A 106 23.14 -6.26 0.71
CA GLY A 106 23.55 -7.64 0.41
C GLY A 106 24.73 -7.69 -0.54
#